data_AF-A0A8B8VKR7-F1
#
_entry.id   AF-A0A8B8VKR7-F1
#
_cell.length_a   1.000
_cell.length_b   1.000
_cell.length_c   1.000
_cell.angle_alpha   90.00
_cell.angle_beta   90.00
_cell.angle_gamma   90.00
#
_symmetry.space_group_name_H-M   'P 1'
#
loop_
_entity.id
_entity.type
_entity.pdbx_description
1 polymer ?
#
loop_
_entity_poly.entity_id
_entity_poly.type
_entity_poly.pdbx_seq_one_letter_code
_entity_poly.pdbx_strand_id
1 'polypeptide(L)'
;MSAQVPMNMTITGCMLTFYRKTPTVVFWQWVNQSFNAIVNYSNRSGDAPITVGQLGTAYVSATTGAVATALGLKSLTKHLPPLVGRFVPFAAVAAANCINIPLMRQRELQVGIPVTDEQGQRLGHSVAAAKQGIFQVVVSRICMAIPAMAIPPVIMDTLEKKDFLKRRPWLGAPLQVGLVGFCLVFATPLCCALFPQRSSIHVRRLEPELRAQIHEQNPSIEVVYYNKGL
;
A
#
# COMPACT_ATOMS: atom_id res chain seq x y z
N MET A 1 13.14 -4.61 -7.04
CA MET A 1 12.56 -5.28 -5.85
C MET A 1 13.52 -5.38 -4.65
N SER A 2 14.82 -5.68 -4.80
CA SER A 2 15.74 -5.93 -3.66
C SER A 2 15.95 -4.74 -2.70
N ALA A 3 16.00 -3.51 -3.20
CA ALA A 3 16.17 -2.31 -2.37
C ALA A 3 14.89 -1.85 -1.65
N GLN A 4 13.72 -2.41 -1.97
CA GLN A 4 12.43 -1.94 -1.47
C GLN A 4 12.25 -2.21 0.03
N VAL A 5 12.66 -3.39 0.49
CA VAL A 5 12.57 -3.79 1.90
C VAL A 5 13.48 -2.97 2.81
N PRO A 6 14.81 -2.84 2.56
CA PRO A 6 15.69 -2.08 3.44
C PRO A 6 15.37 -0.58 3.48
N MET A 7 14.94 0.00 2.36
CA MET A 7 14.54 1.41 2.31
C MET A 7 13.21 1.65 3.03
N ASN A 8 12.18 0.82 2.80
CA ASN A 8 10.90 0.95 3.50
C ASN A 8 11.04 0.73 5.01
N MET A 9 11.93 -0.18 5.44
CA MET A 9 12.27 -0.39 6.85
C MET A 9 12.85 0.89 7.47
N THR A 10 13.82 1.51 6.80
CA THR A 10 14.48 2.72 7.28
C THR A 10 13.53 3.91 7.31
N ILE A 11 12.81 4.16 6.22
CA ILE A 11 11.84 5.26 6.10
C ILE A 11 10.73 5.12 7.14
N THR A 12 10.16 3.92 7.27
CA THR A 12 9.09 3.66 8.25
C THR A 12 9.59 3.78 9.68
N GLY A 13 10.76 3.22 9.99
CA GLY A 13 11.37 3.37 11.31
C GLY A 13 11.61 4.83 11.67
N CYS A 14 12.11 5.64 10.74
CA CYS A 14 12.31 7.06 10.94
C CYS A 14 10.99 7.85 11.06
N MET A 15 9.97 7.54 10.26
CA MET A 15 8.64 8.15 10.40
C MET A 15 8.05 7.92 11.79
N LEU A 16 8.16 6.69 12.30
CA LEU A 16 7.62 6.32 13.60
C LEU A 16 8.48 6.85 14.75
N THR A 17 9.80 7.02 14.55
CA THR A 17 10.71 7.57 15.58
C THR A 17 10.52 9.08 15.72
N PHE A 18 10.43 9.80 14.59
CA PHE A 18 10.43 11.25 14.56
C PHE A 18 9.03 11.88 14.35
N TYR A 19 7.97 11.13 14.67
CA TYR A 19 6.58 11.56 14.48
C TYR A 19 6.19 12.83 15.28
N ARG A 20 6.92 13.13 16.36
CA ARG A 20 6.60 14.25 17.27
C ARG A 20 6.78 15.62 16.64
N LYS A 21 7.75 15.82 15.73
CA LYS A 21 8.01 17.12 15.10
C LYS A 21 7.31 17.22 13.75
N THR A 22 6.52 18.27 13.55
CA THR A 22 5.75 18.50 12.32
C THR A 22 6.61 18.59 11.05
N PRO A 23 7.70 19.38 11.02
CA PRO A 23 8.57 19.40 9.84
C PRO A 23 9.17 18.03 9.53
N THR A 24 9.45 17.23 10.57
CA THR A 24 10.00 15.89 10.39
C THR A 24 8.96 14.90 9.84
N VAL A 25 7.70 15.01 10.27
CA VAL A 25 6.60 14.24 9.67
C VAL A 25 6.45 14.57 8.18
N VAL A 26 6.44 15.85 7.82
CA VAL A 26 6.33 16.29 6.42
C VAL A 26 7.52 15.75 5.60
N PHE A 27 8.74 15.92 6.12
CA PHE A 27 9.96 15.44 5.47
C PHE A 27 9.92 13.93 5.20
N TRP A 28 9.59 13.11 6.22
CA TRP A 28 9.59 11.66 6.02
C TRP A 28 8.43 11.16 5.16
N GLN A 29 7.27 11.81 5.18
CA GLN A 29 6.19 11.50 4.23
C GLN A 29 6.60 11.82 2.79
N TRP A 30 7.29 12.94 2.58
CA TRP A 30 7.84 13.31 1.29
C TRP A 30 8.91 12.31 0.80
N VAL A 31 9.85 11.89 1.67
CA VAL A 31 10.84 10.84 1.35
C VAL A 31 10.14 9.53 0.99
N ASN A 32 9.11 9.13 1.74
CA ASN A 32 8.35 7.91 1.48
C ASN A 32 7.68 7.93 0.10
N GLN A 33 7.00 9.03 -0.26
CA GLN A 33 6.38 9.12 -1.59
C GLN A 33 7.40 9.25 -2.72
N SER A 34 8.52 9.93 -2.48
CA SER A 34 9.61 10.04 -3.45
C SER A 34 10.20 8.68 -3.76
N PHE A 35 10.44 7.86 -2.73
CA PHE A 35 10.91 6.49 -2.90
C PHE A 35 9.89 5.64 -3.67
N ASN A 36 8.60 5.71 -3.32
CA ASN A 36 7.54 5.00 -4.05
C ASN A 36 7.46 5.42 -5.52
N ALA A 37 7.64 6.72 -5.83
CA ALA A 37 7.65 7.20 -7.21
C ALA A 37 8.86 6.67 -7.99
N ILE A 38 10.05 6.64 -7.38
CA ILE A 38 11.27 6.08 -7.99
C ILE A 38 11.08 4.57 -8.24
N VAL A 39 10.58 3.83 -7.26
CA VAL A 39 10.33 2.38 -7.41
C VAL A 39 9.31 2.13 -8.52
N ASN A 40 8.24 2.92 -8.61
CA ASN A 40 7.25 2.82 -9.67
C ASN A 40 7.84 3.18 -11.05
N TYR A 41 8.72 4.17 -11.13
CA TYR A 41 9.42 4.54 -12.35
C TYR A 41 10.39 3.45 -12.81
N SER A 42 11.20 2.91 -11.89
CA SER A 42 12.22 1.89 -12.19
C SER A 42 11.64 0.50 -12.47
N ASN A 43 10.48 0.14 -11.89
CA ASN A 43 9.82 -1.15 -12.13
C ASN A 43 8.86 -1.13 -13.34
N ARG A 44 8.96 -0.17 -14.26
CA ARG A 44 8.09 0.00 -15.46
C ARG A 44 8.33 -1.07 -16.55
N SER A 45 8.53 -2.32 -16.17
CA SER A 45 8.86 -3.43 -17.08
C SER A 45 7.64 -4.11 -17.73
N GLY A 46 6.44 -3.52 -17.67
CA GLY A 46 5.21 -4.08 -18.24
C GLY A 46 4.75 -3.38 -19.53
N ASP A 47 4.03 -4.12 -20.38
CA ASP A 47 3.51 -3.74 -21.72
C ASP A 47 2.59 -2.50 -21.76
N ALA A 48 2.26 -1.90 -20.62
CA ALA A 48 1.45 -0.68 -20.52
C ALA A 48 2.32 0.46 -19.93
N PRO A 49 2.83 1.39 -20.76
CA PRO A 49 3.68 2.48 -20.29
C PRO A 49 2.90 3.41 -19.34
N ILE A 50 3.31 3.48 -18.07
CA ILE A 50 2.88 4.53 -17.13
C ILE A 50 3.48 5.85 -17.62
N THR A 51 2.65 6.81 -18.00
CA THR A 51 3.16 8.11 -18.47
C THR A 51 3.82 8.89 -17.33
N VAL A 52 4.85 9.69 -17.64
CA VAL A 52 5.53 10.52 -16.63
C VAL A 52 4.55 11.50 -15.96
N GLY A 53 3.55 11.99 -16.71
CA GLY A 53 2.48 12.82 -16.18
C GLY A 53 1.58 12.09 -15.16
N GLN A 54 1.25 10.81 -15.41
CA GLN A 54 0.51 9.99 -14.43
C GLN A 54 1.33 9.76 -13.17
N LEU A 55 2.62 9.45 -13.30
CA LEU A 55 3.52 9.27 -12.16
C LEU A 55 3.63 10.57 -11.34
N GLY A 56 3.80 11.72 -11.99
CA GLY A 56 3.87 13.03 -11.35
C GLY A 56 2.56 13.37 -10.62
N THR A 57 1.42 13.13 -11.26
CA THR A 57 0.10 13.34 -10.65
C THR A 57 -0.09 12.44 -9.43
N ALA A 58 0.18 11.14 -9.56
CA ALA A 58 0.09 10.19 -8.46
C ALA A 58 1.00 10.59 -7.30
N TYR A 59 2.23 11.02 -7.58
CA TYR A 59 3.19 11.48 -6.58
C TYR A 59 2.72 12.75 -5.85
N VAL A 60 2.30 13.79 -6.57
CA VAL A 60 1.83 15.05 -5.97
C VAL A 60 0.56 14.82 -5.15
N SER A 61 -0.41 14.08 -5.69
CA SER A 61 -1.66 13.77 -5.00
C SER A 61 -1.42 12.90 -3.76
N ALA A 62 -0.60 11.86 -3.86
CA ALA A 62 -0.29 10.99 -2.72
C ALA A 62 0.51 11.73 -1.64
N THR A 63 1.46 12.59 -2.02
CA THR A 63 2.23 13.41 -1.07
C THR A 63 1.33 14.41 -0.36
N THR A 64 0.48 15.11 -1.11
CA THR A 64 -0.48 16.06 -0.55
C THR A 64 -1.46 15.36 0.40
N GLY A 65 -2.02 14.23 -0.01
CA GLY A 65 -2.91 13.42 0.82
C GLY A 65 -2.23 12.92 2.09
N ALA A 66 -1.02 12.35 1.99
CA ALA A 66 -0.25 11.87 3.13
C ALA A 66 0.03 12.99 4.14
N VAL A 67 0.51 14.14 3.66
CA VAL A 67 0.83 15.29 4.51
C VAL A 67 -0.43 15.89 5.13
N ALA A 68 -1.49 16.10 4.35
CA ALA A 68 -2.76 16.62 4.84
C ALA A 68 -3.35 15.72 5.94
N THR A 69 -3.38 14.40 5.73
CA THR A 69 -3.82 13.43 6.72
C THR A 69 -2.94 13.45 7.97
N ALA A 70 -1.61 13.48 7.80
CA ALA A 70 -0.68 13.51 8.91
C ALA A 70 -0.84 14.77 9.77
N LEU A 71 -0.94 15.95 9.15
CA LEU A 71 -1.12 17.23 9.83
C LEU A 71 -2.49 17.34 10.50
N GLY A 72 -3.55 16.91 9.80
CA GLY A 72 -4.93 16.90 10.30
C GLY A 72 -5.06 16.03 11.55
N LEU A 73 -4.64 14.76 11.46
CA LEU A 73 -4.67 13.83 12.60
C LEU A 73 -3.74 14.28 13.72
N LYS A 74 -2.59 14.86 13.40
CA LYS A 74 -1.69 15.41 14.42
C LYS A 74 -2.33 16.56 15.19
N SER A 75 -3.08 17.43 14.53
CA SER A 75 -3.82 18.51 15.20
C SER A 75 -4.88 17.95 16.15
N LEU A 76 -5.63 16.94 15.71
CA LEU A 76 -6.67 16.28 16.51
C LEU A 76 -6.10 15.49 17.70
N THR A 77 -4.92 14.91 17.55
CA THR A 77 -4.28 14.08 18.59
C THR A 77 -3.61 14.88 19.70
N LYS A 78 -3.56 16.22 19.62
CA LYS A 78 -3.01 17.09 20.69
C LYS A 78 -3.73 16.91 22.03
N HIS A 79 -5.01 16.54 22.00
CA HIS A 79 -5.84 16.33 23.20
C HIS A 79 -6.05 14.86 23.55
N LEU A 80 -5.42 13.94 22.81
CA LEU A 80 -5.58 12.50 22.97
C LEU A 80 -4.34 11.87 23.61
N PRO A 81 -4.43 10.63 24.13
CA PRO A 81 -3.29 9.92 24.66
C PRO A 81 -2.13 9.84 23.65
N PRO A 82 -0.86 9.92 24.10
CA PRO A 82 0.33 9.90 23.22
C PRO A 82 0.39 8.69 22.28
N LEU A 83 -0.28 7.59 22.64
CA LEU A 83 -0.41 6.38 21.83
C LEU A 83 -1.14 6.65 20.52
N VAL A 84 -2.18 7.49 20.50
CA VAL A 84 -2.94 7.81 19.28
C VAL A 84 -2.07 8.57 18.29
N GLY A 85 -1.20 9.45 18.78
CA GLY A 85 -0.21 10.16 17.97
C GLY A 85 0.76 9.23 17.23
N ARG A 86 1.03 8.02 17.78
CA ARG A 86 1.91 7.03 17.14
C ARG A 86 1.28 6.36 15.92
N PHE A 87 -0.04 6.41 15.76
CA PHE A 87 -0.76 5.88 14.59
C PHE A 87 -0.92 6.90 13.45
N VAL A 88 -0.56 8.17 13.68
CA VAL A 88 -0.62 9.21 12.63
C VAL A 88 0.18 8.84 11.38
N PRO A 89 1.42 8.32 11.48
CA PRO A 89 2.17 7.87 10.30
C PRO A 89 1.48 6.73 9.54
N PHE A 90 0.83 5.81 10.25
CA PHE A 90 0.07 4.71 9.63
C PHE A 90 -1.12 5.23 8.83
N ALA A 91 -1.93 6.11 9.42
CA ALA A 91 -3.09 6.68 8.74
C ALA A 91 -2.69 7.51 7.52
N ALA A 92 -1.59 8.26 7.60
CA ALA A 92 -1.04 9.00 6.47
C ALA A 92 -0.58 8.07 5.32
N VAL A 93 0.09 6.95 5.65
CA VAL A 93 0.47 5.95 4.65
C VAL A 93 -0.74 5.25 4.04
N ALA A 94 -1.77 4.93 4.85
CA ALA A 94 -3.01 4.34 4.35
C ALA A 94 -3.72 5.28 3.37
N ALA A 95 -3.87 6.57 3.72
CA ALA A 95 -4.44 7.58 2.83
C ALA A 95 -3.64 7.72 1.53
N ALA A 96 -2.30 7.70 1.61
CA ALA A 96 -1.45 7.74 0.43
C ALA A 96 -1.66 6.53 -0.48
N ASN A 97 -1.78 5.31 0.07
CA ASN A 97 -2.04 4.11 -0.72
C ASN A 97 -3.42 4.16 -1.40
N CYS A 98 -4.44 4.70 -0.73
CA CYS A 98 -5.77 4.92 -1.31
C CYS A 98 -5.77 5.91 -2.49
N ILE A 99 -4.77 6.80 -2.58
CA ILE A 99 -4.64 7.78 -3.67
C ILE A 99 -3.71 7.27 -4.76
N ASN A 100 -2.52 6.79 -4.37
CA ASN A 100 -1.45 6.41 -5.28
C ASN A 100 -1.86 5.22 -6.16
N ILE A 101 -2.42 4.16 -5.58
CA ILE A 101 -2.70 2.92 -6.32
C ILE A 101 -3.77 3.14 -7.41
N PRO A 102 -4.93 3.78 -7.13
CA PRO A 102 -5.91 4.06 -8.18
C PRO A 102 -5.38 5.02 -9.26
N LEU A 103 -4.59 6.03 -8.89
CA LEU A 103 -4.01 6.97 -9.87
C LEU A 103 -2.98 6.30 -10.78
N MET A 104 -2.10 5.47 -10.21
CA MET A 104 -1.12 4.69 -10.98
C MET A 104 -1.80 3.68 -11.92
N ARG A 105 -2.96 3.16 -11.53
CA ARG A 105 -3.75 2.17 -12.28
C ARG A 105 -5.00 2.75 -12.92
N GLN A 106 -5.03 4.07 -13.14
CA GLN A 106 -6.14 4.78 -13.77
C GLN A 106 -6.51 4.18 -15.13
N ARG A 107 -5.50 3.75 -15.92
CA ARG A 107 -5.74 3.19 -17.25
C ARG A 107 -6.53 1.88 -17.19
N GLU A 108 -6.26 1.06 -16.18
CA GLU A 108 -7.02 -0.18 -15.95
C GLU A 108 -8.47 0.11 -15.56
N LEU A 109 -8.73 1.24 -14.88
CA LEU A 109 -10.09 1.70 -14.57
C LEU A 109 -10.83 2.25 -15.80
N GLN A 110 -10.11 2.64 -16.85
CA GLN A 110 -10.69 3.16 -18.10
C GLN A 110 -10.86 2.06 -19.16
N VAL A 111 -9.87 1.19 -19.32
CA VAL A 111 -9.80 0.19 -20.40
C VAL A 111 -10.15 -1.22 -19.91
N GLY A 112 -10.02 -1.47 -18.61
CA GLY A 112 -10.19 -2.79 -18.02
C GLY A 112 -8.90 -3.61 -17.98
N ILE A 113 -8.94 -4.72 -17.24
CA ILE A 113 -7.85 -5.71 -17.17
C ILE A 113 -8.26 -6.99 -17.90
N PRO A 114 -7.30 -7.73 -18.49
CA PRO A 114 -7.61 -8.99 -19.15
C PRO A 114 -8.18 -10.01 -18.16
N VAL A 115 -9.31 -10.60 -18.53
CA VAL A 115 -9.90 -11.74 -17.83
C VAL A 115 -9.64 -13.02 -18.63
N THR A 116 -9.36 -14.11 -17.93
CA THR A 116 -9.07 -15.41 -18.52
C THR A 116 -10.01 -16.49 -17.97
N ASP A 117 -10.18 -17.56 -18.72
CA ASP A 117 -10.79 -18.79 -18.20
C ASP A 117 -9.82 -19.57 -17.29
N GLU A 118 -10.22 -20.77 -16.86
CA GLU A 118 -9.37 -21.70 -16.09
C GLU A 118 -8.14 -22.16 -16.89
N GLN A 119 -8.30 -22.32 -18.21
CA GLN A 119 -7.26 -22.79 -19.14
C GLN A 119 -6.25 -21.70 -19.52
N GLY A 120 -6.48 -20.45 -19.08
CA GLY A 120 -5.62 -19.31 -19.35
C GLY A 120 -5.91 -18.60 -20.68
N GLN A 121 -6.99 -18.96 -21.38
CA GLN A 121 -7.43 -18.24 -22.57
C GLN A 121 -8.02 -16.90 -22.19
N ARG A 122 -7.62 -15.83 -22.92
CA ARG A 122 -8.12 -14.48 -22.70
C ARG A 122 -9.53 -14.35 -23.27
N LEU A 123 -10.49 -14.05 -22.41
CA LEU A 123 -11.90 -13.88 -22.78
C LEU A 123 -12.25 -12.42 -23.13
N GLY A 124 -11.47 -11.46 -22.62
CA GLY A 124 -11.70 -10.04 -22.89
C GLY A 124 -11.09 -9.13 -21.81
N HIS A 125 -11.51 -7.87 -21.79
CA HIS A 125 -11.09 -6.89 -20.77
C HIS A 125 -12.28 -6.47 -19.91
N SER A 126 -12.10 -6.41 -18.59
CA SER A 126 -13.14 -6.00 -17.64
C SER A 126 -12.67 -4.87 -16.73
N VAL A 127 -13.46 -3.80 -16.67
CA VAL A 127 -13.29 -2.67 -15.74
C VAL A 127 -13.80 -3.04 -14.34
N ALA A 128 -14.84 -3.87 -14.25
CA ALA A 128 -15.34 -4.40 -12.97
C ALA A 128 -14.26 -5.22 -12.26
N ALA A 129 -13.56 -6.10 -12.99
CA ALA A 129 -12.41 -6.84 -12.46
C ALA A 129 -11.28 -5.90 -12.03
N ALA A 130 -11.01 -4.83 -12.81
CA ALA A 130 -9.99 -3.83 -12.47
C ALA A 130 -10.30 -3.10 -11.16
N LYS A 131 -11.55 -2.63 -10.99
CA LYS A 131 -12.01 -1.96 -9.77
C LYS A 131 -11.85 -2.85 -8.54
N GLN A 132 -12.31 -4.11 -8.64
CA GLN A 132 -12.21 -5.06 -7.54
C GLN A 132 -10.75 -5.41 -7.22
N GLY A 133 -9.93 -5.62 -8.25
CA GLY A 133 -8.49 -5.87 -8.10
C GLY A 133 -7.76 -4.72 -7.41
N ILE A 134 -7.97 -3.48 -7.88
CA ILE A 134 -7.37 -2.27 -7.28
C ILE A 134 -7.80 -2.11 -5.82
N PHE A 135 -9.08 -2.30 -5.50
CA PHE A 135 -9.56 -2.24 -4.13
C PHE A 135 -8.88 -3.29 -3.23
N GLN A 136 -8.79 -4.54 -3.70
CA GLN A 136 -8.08 -5.59 -2.97
C GLN A 136 -6.59 -5.28 -2.77
N VAL A 137 -5.93 -4.69 -3.77
CA VAL A 137 -4.53 -4.28 -3.66
C VAL A 137 -4.37 -3.14 -2.64
N VAL A 138 -5.25 -2.14 -2.63
CA VAL A 138 -5.25 -1.07 -1.62
C VAL A 138 -5.38 -1.66 -0.20
N VAL A 139 -6.39 -2.52 0.00
CA VAL A 139 -6.61 -3.20 1.29
C VAL A 139 -5.39 -4.02 1.70
N SER A 140 -4.84 -4.82 0.78
CA SER A 140 -3.65 -5.63 1.02
C SER A 140 -2.46 -4.77 1.46
N ARG A 141 -2.21 -3.63 0.79
CA ARG A 141 -1.10 -2.73 1.15
C ARG A 141 -1.28 -2.08 2.51
N ILE A 142 -2.51 -1.73 2.87
CA ILE A 142 -2.82 -1.23 4.22
C ILE A 142 -2.59 -2.34 5.25
N CYS A 143 -3.11 -3.55 5.01
CA CYS A 143 -2.91 -4.69 5.89
C CYS A 143 -1.43 -5.04 6.09
N MET A 144 -0.62 -4.98 5.03
CA MET A 144 0.83 -5.17 5.10
C MET A 144 1.54 -4.15 5.99
N ALA A 145 1.05 -2.92 6.05
CA ALA A 145 1.63 -1.86 6.88
C ALA A 145 1.25 -1.99 8.36
N ILE A 146 0.15 -2.69 8.71
CA ILE A 146 -0.36 -2.79 10.08
C ILE A 146 0.70 -3.38 11.04
N PRO A 147 1.29 -4.58 10.80
CA PRO A 147 2.23 -5.16 11.75
C PRO A 147 3.44 -4.26 12.00
N ALA A 148 4.01 -3.70 10.92
CA ALA A 148 5.18 -2.85 10.96
C ALA A 148 4.94 -1.49 11.63
N MET A 149 3.70 -1.00 11.68
CA MET A 149 3.37 0.31 12.26
C MET A 149 2.57 0.24 13.55
N ALA A 150 1.99 -0.91 13.92
CA ALA A 150 1.26 -1.09 15.17
C ALA A 150 2.12 -1.76 16.25
N ILE A 151 2.88 -2.81 15.89
CA ILE A 151 3.63 -3.60 16.87
C ILE A 151 4.83 -2.82 17.43
N PRO A 152 5.70 -2.18 16.61
CA PRO A 152 6.87 -1.49 17.15
C PRO A 152 6.51 -0.35 18.11
N PRO A 153 5.51 0.51 17.86
CA PRO A 153 5.10 1.53 18.82
C PRO A 153 4.63 1.00 20.18
N VAL A 154 3.95 -0.15 20.23
CA VAL A 154 3.48 -0.76 21.49
C VAL A 154 4.65 -1.34 22.28
N ILE A 155 5.56 -2.03 21.60
CA ILE A 155 6.79 -2.56 22.23
C ILE A 155 7.66 -1.41 22.73
N MET A 156 7.87 -0.39 21.88
CA MET A 156 8.66 0.79 22.24
C MET A 156 8.07 1.54 23.43
N ASP A 157 6.74 1.67 23.55
CA ASP A 157 6.11 2.28 24.73
C ASP A 157 6.44 1.55 26.03
N THR A 158 6.48 0.22 25.96
CA THR A 158 6.81 -0.63 27.11
C THR A 158 8.30 -0.56 27.46
N LEU A 159 9.17 -0.49 26.44
CA LEU A 159 10.63 -0.42 26.63
C LEU A 159 11.09 0.96 27.09
N GLU A 160 10.47 2.04 26.61
CA GLU A 160 10.73 3.42 27.05
C GLU A 160 10.42 3.63 28.53
N LYS A 161 9.47 2.87 29.09
CA LYS A 161 9.14 2.89 30.52
C LYS A 161 10.18 2.18 31.41
N LYS A 162 10.99 1.27 30.84
CA LYS A 162 12.03 0.53 31.57
C LYS A 162 13.33 1.32 31.68
N ASP A 163 14.08 1.11 32.76
CA ASP A 163 15.33 1.84 33.04
C ASP A 163 16.43 1.61 31.99
N PHE A 164 16.37 0.49 31.27
CA PHE A 164 17.31 0.18 30.19
C PHE A 164 17.31 1.26 29.10
N LEU A 165 16.14 1.64 28.59
CA LEU A 165 16.04 2.63 27.51
C LEU A 165 16.14 4.07 28.04
N LYS A 166 15.75 4.32 29.30
CA LYS A 166 16.00 5.61 29.98
C LYS A 166 17.49 5.93 30.10
N ARG A 167 18.33 4.91 30.37
CA ARG A 167 19.80 5.07 30.46
C ARG A 167 20.47 5.18 29.09
N ARG A 168 19.84 4.71 28.01
CA ARG A 168 20.40 4.70 26.64
C ARG A 168 19.37 5.15 25.60
N PRO A 169 18.95 6.43 25.61
CA PRO A 169 17.89 6.93 24.72
C PRO A 169 18.28 6.86 23.23
N TRP A 170 19.57 6.86 22.91
CA TRP A 170 20.07 6.73 21.53
C TRP A 170 19.77 5.36 20.89
N LEU A 171 19.52 4.32 21.70
CA LEU A 171 19.14 2.98 21.21
C LEU A 171 17.68 2.92 20.71
N GLY A 172 16.86 3.93 21.00
CA GLY A 172 15.45 3.92 20.61
C GLY A 172 15.25 3.85 19.10
N ALA A 173 15.97 4.67 18.34
CA ALA A 173 15.83 4.70 16.88
C ALA A 173 16.33 3.41 16.20
N PRO A 174 17.54 2.88 16.49
CA PRO A 174 17.98 1.59 15.95
C PRO A 174 17.04 0.43 16.33
N LEU A 175 16.55 0.40 17.56
CA LEU A 175 15.65 -0.65 18.02
C LEU A 175 14.31 -0.58 17.29
N GLN A 176 13.77 0.61 17.09
CA GLN A 176 12.53 0.83 16.37
C GLN A 176 12.65 0.44 14.90
N VAL A 177 13.73 0.83 14.23
CA VAL A 177 14.04 0.41 12.86
C VAL A 177 14.18 -1.11 12.78
N GLY A 178 14.88 -1.74 13.72
CA GLY A 178 15.03 -3.19 13.82
C GLY A 178 13.70 -3.93 13.99
N LEU A 179 12.83 -3.45 14.89
CA LEU A 179 11.49 -4.01 15.11
C LEU A 179 10.61 -3.90 13.86
N VAL A 180 10.65 -2.75 13.17
CA VAL A 180 9.95 -2.56 11.89
C VAL A 180 10.47 -3.56 10.85
N GLY A 181 11.78 -3.71 10.72
CA GLY A 181 12.41 -4.66 9.80
C GLY A 181 11.99 -6.09 10.07
N PHE A 182 12.05 -6.51 11.33
CA PHE A 182 11.59 -7.83 11.76
C PHE A 182 10.12 -8.05 11.38
N CYS A 183 9.23 -7.10 11.67
CA CYS A 183 7.81 -7.21 11.31
C CYS A 183 7.62 -7.33 9.78
N LEU A 184 8.34 -6.54 8.98
CA LEU A 184 8.21 -6.53 7.52
C LEU A 184 8.66 -7.85 6.88
N VAL A 185 9.71 -8.49 7.42
CA VAL A 185 10.23 -9.79 6.93
C VAL A 185 9.16 -10.87 6.98
N PHE A 186 8.33 -10.91 8.03
CA PHE A 186 7.25 -11.90 8.15
C PHE A 186 5.92 -11.43 7.56
N ALA A 187 5.57 -10.15 7.74
CA ALA A 187 4.29 -9.62 7.28
C ALA A 187 4.18 -9.62 5.76
N THR A 188 5.26 -9.32 5.05
CA THR A 188 5.27 -9.24 3.59
C THR A 188 4.92 -10.58 2.93
N PRO A 189 5.63 -11.71 3.21
CA PRO A 189 5.29 -13.01 2.63
C PRO A 189 3.91 -13.50 3.10
N LEU A 190 3.54 -13.26 4.37
CA LEU A 190 2.22 -13.65 4.89
C LEU A 190 1.08 -12.93 4.14
N CYS A 191 1.21 -11.63 3.90
CA CYS A 191 0.21 -10.88 3.14
C CYS A 191 0.17 -11.28 1.67
N CYS A 192 1.31 -11.56 1.03
CA CYS A 192 1.33 -12.11 -0.33
C CYS A 192 0.63 -13.48 -0.41
N ALA A 193 0.71 -14.29 0.64
CA ALA A 193 -0.01 -15.56 0.73
C ALA A 193 -1.51 -15.37 0.95
N LEU A 194 -1.91 -14.42 1.83
CA LEU A 194 -3.31 -14.10 2.09
C LEU A 194 -4.02 -13.43 0.90
N PHE A 195 -3.27 -12.65 0.11
CA PHE A 195 -3.77 -11.95 -1.07
C PHE A 195 -3.04 -12.47 -2.31
N PRO A 196 -3.47 -13.62 -2.89
CA PRO A 196 -2.81 -14.19 -4.05
C PRO A 196 -2.96 -13.28 -5.28
N GLN A 197 -1.95 -13.29 -6.17
CA GLN A 197 -1.92 -12.46 -7.38
C GLN A 197 -3.07 -12.78 -8.36
N ARG A 198 -3.52 -14.04 -8.44
CA ARG A 198 -4.67 -14.45 -9.26
C ARG A 198 -5.95 -14.46 -8.42
N SER A 199 -7.00 -13.79 -8.90
CA SER A 199 -8.35 -13.85 -8.30
C SER A 199 -9.34 -14.43 -9.28
N SER A 200 -10.45 -14.93 -8.76
CA SER A 200 -11.66 -15.22 -9.51
C SER A 200 -12.73 -14.13 -9.32
N ILE A 201 -13.60 -13.96 -10.33
CA ILE A 201 -14.83 -13.17 -10.29
C ILE A 201 -15.93 -13.90 -11.06
N HIS A 202 -17.15 -13.85 -10.55
CA HIS A 202 -18.30 -14.42 -11.25
C HIS A 202 -18.66 -13.61 -12.49
N VAL A 203 -19.00 -14.31 -13.58
CA VAL A 203 -19.41 -13.71 -14.86
C VAL A 203 -20.60 -12.76 -14.70
N ARG A 204 -21.49 -13.01 -13.72
CA ARG A 204 -22.63 -12.13 -13.40
C ARG A 204 -22.23 -10.72 -12.94
N ARG A 205 -21.01 -10.54 -12.43
CA ARG A 205 -20.48 -9.24 -11.97
C ARG A 205 -19.67 -8.51 -13.06
N LEU A 206 -19.50 -9.12 -14.23
CA LEU A 206 -18.86 -8.50 -15.38
C LEU A 206 -19.82 -7.60 -16.14
N GLU A 207 -19.27 -6.79 -17.04
CA GLU A 207 -20.00 -5.94 -17.97
C GLU A 207 -20.99 -6.76 -18.82
N PRO A 208 -22.19 -6.23 -19.13
CA PRO A 208 -23.20 -6.96 -19.90
C PRO A 208 -22.71 -7.44 -21.27
N GLU A 209 -21.89 -6.62 -21.95
CA GLU A 209 -21.29 -6.94 -23.26
C GLU A 209 -20.31 -8.11 -23.17
N LEU A 210 -19.41 -8.08 -22.18
CA LEU A 210 -18.45 -9.15 -21.95
C LEU A 210 -19.14 -10.44 -21.49
N ARG A 211 -20.19 -10.32 -20.67
CA ARG A 211 -21.02 -11.44 -20.26
C ARG A 211 -21.71 -12.10 -21.45
N ALA A 212 -22.24 -11.32 -22.39
CA ALA A 212 -22.87 -11.85 -23.60
C ALA A 212 -21.85 -12.61 -24.46
N GLN A 213 -20.67 -12.03 -24.68
CA GLN A 213 -19.58 -12.70 -25.42
C GLN A 213 -19.13 -14.01 -24.78
N ILE A 214 -18.97 -14.05 -23.45
CA ILE A 214 -18.61 -15.27 -22.73
C ILE A 214 -19.72 -16.32 -22.83
N HIS A 215 -20.98 -15.92 -22.72
CA HIS A 215 -22.11 -16.85 -22.86
C HIS A 215 -22.27 -17.39 -24.28
N GLU A 216 -21.96 -16.59 -25.31
CA GLU A 216 -21.95 -17.04 -26.71
C GLU A 216 -20.82 -18.04 -26.99
N GLN A 217 -19.62 -17.81 -26.42
CA GLN A 217 -18.48 -18.70 -26.62
C GLN A 217 -18.62 -20.00 -25.81
N ASN A 218 -19.01 -19.89 -24.54
CA ASN A 218 -19.21 -21.05 -23.68
C ASN A 218 -20.16 -20.75 -22.51
N PRO A 219 -21.44 -21.17 -22.58
CA PRO A 219 -22.44 -20.87 -21.57
C PRO A 219 -22.18 -21.56 -20.22
N SER A 220 -21.24 -22.51 -20.14
CA SER A 220 -20.86 -23.20 -18.90
C SER A 220 -19.87 -22.42 -18.02
N ILE A 221 -19.28 -21.33 -18.52
CA ILE A 221 -18.31 -20.53 -17.75
C ILE A 221 -19.06 -19.63 -16.76
N GLU A 222 -19.03 -19.98 -15.48
CA GLU A 222 -19.62 -19.17 -14.41
C GLU A 222 -18.62 -18.24 -13.71
N VAL A 223 -17.32 -18.53 -13.85
CA VAL A 223 -16.22 -17.86 -13.14
C VAL A 223 -15.07 -17.59 -14.11
N VAL A 224 -14.52 -16.37 -14.03
CA VAL A 224 -13.32 -15.97 -14.77
C VAL A 224 -12.24 -15.51 -13.81
N TYR A 225 -11.00 -15.53 -14.26
CA TYR A 225 -9.81 -15.20 -13.49
C TYR A 225 -9.16 -13.92 -13.99
N TYR A 226 -8.53 -13.17 -13.09
CA TYR A 226 -7.76 -11.99 -13.44
C TYR A 226 -6.54 -11.86 -12.52
N ASN A 227 -5.51 -11.18 -13.03
CA ASN A 227 -4.33 -10.85 -12.23
C ASN A 227 -4.57 -9.51 -11.52
N LYS A 228 -4.47 -9.52 -10.20
CA LYS A 228 -4.63 -8.35 -9.33
C LYS A 228 -3.44 -7.40 -9.43
N GLY A 229 -2.23 -7.88 -9.78
CA GLY A 229 -1.00 -7.09 -9.82
C GLY A 229 -0.58 -6.57 -8.44
N LEU A 230 -0.30 -7.48 -7.49
CA LEU A 230 0.20 -7.15 -6.14
C LEU A 230 1.65 -6.64 -6.16
#